data_AF-A0A2W4TTW4-F1
#
_entry.id   AF-A0A2W4TTW4-F1
#
_cell.length_a   1.000
_cell.length_b   1.000
_cell.length_c   1.000
_cell.angle_alpha   90.00
_cell.angle_beta   90.00
_cell.angle_gamma   90.00
#
_symmetry.space_group_name_H-M   'P 1'
#
loop_
_entity.id
_entity.type
_entity.pdbx_description
1 polymer ?
#
loop_
_entity_poly.entity_id
_entity_poly.type
_entity_poly.pdbx_seq_one_letter_code
_entity_poly.pdbx_strand_id
1 'polypeptide(L)'
;MSLVPLRCLPLLSLALLAGCGGDPPAPAAEPAPAPVAVAPAGIDWSRCKFPGVTLPVPGKVIVVDGGQSVPDAEPGRESIRRVEIVVPGKVALLLTAPDATVWLLRPSPETELVGVFASGDAPQRISGQRLGAHLLARSRAMGDDCGRYWMAADAGATLEQASLQVFGREHSAVYRLHGGLAVIGKAEEPPVR
;
A
#
# COMPACT_ATOMS: atom_id res chain seq x y z
N MET A 1 55.27 -16.32 -7.75
CA MET A 1 55.21 -17.66 -8.38
C MET A 1 56.43 -18.43 -7.91
N SER A 2 56.26 -19.33 -6.95
CA SER A 2 57.30 -20.30 -6.55
C SER A 2 56.67 -21.69 -6.57
N LEU A 3 57.27 -22.57 -7.36
CA LEU A 3 56.95 -23.98 -7.53
C LEU A 3 58.09 -24.82 -6.93
N VAL A 4 57.84 -26.13 -6.81
CA VAL A 4 58.79 -27.27 -6.70
C VAL A 4 59.04 -27.77 -5.25
N PRO A 5 59.13 -29.10 -4.96
CA PRO A 5 58.48 -30.28 -5.57
C PRO A 5 57.98 -31.37 -4.60
N LEU A 6 57.22 -32.31 -5.17
CA LEU A 6 56.99 -33.71 -4.77
C LEU A 6 58.25 -34.46 -4.29
N ARG A 7 58.11 -35.30 -3.24
CA ARG A 7 58.93 -36.52 -3.06
C ARG A 7 58.12 -37.71 -2.51
N CYS A 8 58.49 -38.87 -3.03
CA CYS A 8 57.90 -40.21 -2.91
C CYS A 8 57.85 -40.82 -1.49
N LEU A 9 56.79 -41.62 -1.30
CA LEU A 9 56.66 -42.92 -0.58
C LEU A 9 57.97 -43.71 -0.33
N PRO A 10 58.08 -44.66 0.64
CA PRO A 10 57.08 -45.74 0.88
C PRO A 10 57.00 -46.39 2.29
N LEU A 11 56.20 -47.48 2.38
CA LEU A 11 56.17 -48.62 3.34
C LEU A 11 55.43 -48.42 4.68
N LEU A 12 54.20 -48.95 4.83
CA LEU A 12 53.85 -50.31 5.31
C LEU A 12 54.40 -50.66 6.71
N SER A 13 53.50 -50.70 7.70
CA SER A 13 53.51 -51.68 8.80
C SER A 13 52.14 -51.74 9.47
N LEU A 14 51.57 -52.95 9.48
CA LEU A 14 50.33 -53.34 10.15
C LEU A 14 50.41 -53.15 11.68
N ALA A 15 49.30 -52.73 12.28
CA ALA A 15 48.94 -53.13 13.63
C ALA A 15 47.42 -53.35 13.71
N LEU A 16 47.02 -54.62 13.74
CA LEU A 16 45.69 -55.08 14.15
C LEU A 16 45.54 -54.84 15.65
N LEU A 17 44.58 -54.00 16.04
CA LEU A 17 43.94 -54.09 17.34
C LEU A 17 42.43 -54.16 17.12
N ALA A 18 41.88 -55.32 17.47
CA ALA A 18 40.47 -55.55 17.63
C ALA A 18 39.91 -54.61 18.70
N GLY A 19 38.89 -53.84 18.34
CA GLY A 19 38.03 -53.11 19.27
C GLY A 19 36.59 -53.25 18.79
N CYS A 20 35.83 -54.12 19.45
CA CYS A 20 34.39 -54.22 19.29
C CYS A 20 33.74 -52.92 19.76
N GLY A 21 33.01 -52.26 18.86
CA GLY A 21 32.22 -51.09 19.16
C GLY A 21 31.37 -50.75 17.94
N GLY A 22 30.32 -51.54 17.70
CA GLY A 22 29.29 -51.16 16.75
C GLY A 22 28.54 -49.97 17.33
N ASP A 23 28.90 -48.76 16.90
CA ASP A 23 28.06 -47.59 17.09
C ASP A 23 26.80 -47.77 16.22
N PRO A 24 25.59 -47.67 16.80
CA PRO A 24 24.38 -47.68 15.99
C PRO A 24 24.39 -46.47 15.05
N PRO A 25 23.90 -46.59 13.81
CA PRO A 25 23.86 -45.47 12.88
C PRO A 25 23.05 -44.34 13.51
N ALA A 26 23.67 -43.17 13.64
CA ALA A 26 23.00 -41.95 14.07
C ALA A 26 21.76 -41.75 13.19
N PRO A 27 20.57 -41.48 13.79
CA PRO A 27 19.38 -41.21 13.00
C PRO A 27 19.66 -40.01 12.08
N ALA A 28 19.34 -40.18 10.80
CA ALA A 28 19.44 -39.12 9.82
C ALA A 28 18.67 -37.90 10.35
N ALA A 29 19.36 -36.76 10.46
CA ALA A 29 18.73 -35.50 10.84
C ALA A 29 17.63 -35.19 9.81
N GLU A 30 16.39 -35.22 10.29
CA GLU A 30 15.22 -34.85 9.52
C GLU A 30 15.40 -33.39 9.04
N PRO A 31 15.23 -33.09 7.75
CA PRO A 31 15.41 -31.74 7.24
C PRO A 31 14.45 -30.80 7.97
N ALA A 32 15.00 -29.73 8.55
CA ALA A 32 14.20 -28.72 9.24
C ALA A 32 13.06 -28.25 8.33
N PRO A 33 11.82 -28.18 8.82
CA PRO A 33 10.69 -27.75 8.01
C PRO A 33 11.00 -26.36 7.46
N ALA A 34 10.86 -26.21 6.14
CA ALA A 34 11.00 -24.92 5.48
C ALA A 34 10.09 -23.89 6.17
N PRO A 35 10.55 -22.64 6.37
CA PRO A 35 9.72 -21.61 6.97
C PRO A 35 8.45 -21.45 6.14
N VAL A 36 7.32 -21.81 6.74
CA VAL A 36 6.01 -21.67 6.13
C VAL A 36 5.78 -20.17 5.97
N ALA A 37 5.64 -19.70 4.72
CA ALA A 37 5.33 -18.31 4.45
C ALA A 37 4.00 -17.95 5.14
N VAL A 38 4.05 -17.09 6.15
CA VAL A 38 2.87 -16.58 6.83
C VAL A 38 2.11 -15.75 5.80
N ALA A 39 0.87 -16.14 5.50
CA ALA A 39 -0.01 -15.34 4.65
C ALA A 39 -0.10 -13.93 5.25
N PRO A 40 -0.03 -12.85 4.44
CA PRO A 40 -0.08 -11.50 4.96
C PRO A 40 -1.36 -11.33 5.78
N ALA A 41 -1.22 -10.86 7.02
CA ALA A 41 -2.36 -10.54 7.85
C ALA A 41 -3.27 -9.55 7.09
N GLY A 42 -4.58 -9.83 7.10
CA GLY A 42 -5.57 -8.94 6.48
C GLY A 42 -5.57 -7.55 7.11
N ILE A 43 -6.13 -6.56 6.39
CA ILE A 43 -6.22 -5.18 6.88
C ILE A 43 -7.21 -5.10 8.04
N ASP A 44 -6.80 -4.52 9.17
CA ASP A 44 -7.69 -4.16 10.27
C ASP A 44 -8.48 -2.89 9.93
N TRP A 45 -9.61 -3.09 9.25
CA TRP A 45 -10.50 -2.01 8.78
C TRP A 45 -11.08 -1.13 9.89
N SER A 46 -11.04 -1.56 11.15
CA SER A 46 -11.50 -0.74 12.28
C SER A 46 -10.69 0.56 12.43
N ARG A 47 -9.41 0.53 12.02
CA ARG A 47 -8.47 1.67 12.06
C ARG A 47 -8.60 2.61 10.86
N CYS A 48 -9.28 2.18 9.81
CA CYS A 48 -9.46 2.93 8.57
C CYS A 48 -10.69 3.86 8.61
N LYS A 49 -11.50 3.79 9.67
CA LYS A 49 -12.75 4.56 9.79
C LYS A 49 -12.49 5.99 10.24
N PHE A 50 -13.31 6.92 9.76
CA PHE A 50 -13.33 8.27 10.28
C PHE A 50 -13.76 8.29 11.75
N PRO A 51 -12.99 8.91 12.65
CA PRO A 51 -13.42 9.09 14.03
C PRO A 51 -14.73 9.88 14.09
N GLY A 52 -15.72 9.37 14.82
CA GLY A 52 -16.99 10.06 15.09
C GLY A 52 -17.95 10.18 13.89
N VAL A 53 -17.70 9.47 12.79
CA VAL A 53 -18.61 9.45 11.63
C VAL A 53 -19.47 8.20 11.67
N THR A 54 -20.78 8.37 11.51
CA THR A 54 -21.71 7.26 11.28
C THR A 54 -21.64 6.81 9.83
N LEU A 55 -21.38 5.52 9.61
CA LEU A 55 -21.46 4.89 8.30
C LEU A 55 -22.90 4.41 8.04
N PRO A 56 -23.40 4.43 6.80
CA PRO A 56 -22.73 4.92 5.59
C PRO A 56 -22.66 6.45 5.51
N VAL A 57 -21.60 7.00 4.91
CA VAL A 57 -21.50 8.44 4.66
C VAL A 57 -22.55 8.88 3.62
N PRO A 58 -23.20 10.04 3.80
CA PRO A 58 -24.18 10.53 2.84
C PRO A 58 -23.54 10.97 1.52
N GLY A 59 -24.31 11.00 0.43
CA GLY A 59 -23.89 11.67 -0.82
C GLY A 59 -23.33 10.74 -1.91
N LYS A 60 -22.23 11.11 -2.57
CA LYS A 60 -21.48 10.25 -3.52
C LYS A 60 -20.09 9.96 -2.98
N VAL A 61 -19.61 8.72 -3.10
CA VAL A 61 -18.19 8.39 -2.87
C VAL A 61 -17.49 8.45 -4.22
N ILE A 62 -16.40 9.20 -4.31
CA ILE A 62 -15.61 9.38 -5.53
C ILE A 62 -14.15 9.08 -5.23
N VAL A 63 -13.53 8.27 -6.08
CA VAL A 63 -12.11 7.95 -5.99
C VAL A 63 -11.33 8.89 -6.89
N VAL A 64 -10.18 9.36 -6.42
CA VAL A 64 -9.20 10.10 -7.21
C VAL A 64 -7.87 9.35 -7.15
N ASP A 65 -7.48 8.79 -8.28
CA ASP A 65 -6.17 8.21 -8.50
C ASP A 65 -5.19 9.30 -8.90
N GLY A 66 -4.16 9.47 -8.09
CA GLY A 66 -3.09 10.39 -8.39
C GLY A 66 -2.21 9.96 -9.56
N GLY A 67 -2.30 8.70 -9.99
CA GLY A 67 -1.54 8.17 -11.11
C GLY A 67 -0.09 7.88 -10.75
N GLN A 68 0.79 8.02 -11.73
CA GLN A 68 2.20 7.61 -11.62
C GLN A 68 2.94 8.35 -10.49
N SER A 69 3.96 7.68 -9.95
CA SER A 69 4.86 8.26 -8.96
C SER A 69 5.65 9.41 -9.58
N VAL A 70 5.76 10.53 -8.86
CA VAL A 70 6.64 11.64 -9.26
C VAL A 70 8.05 11.37 -8.72
N PRO A 71 9.10 11.44 -9.55
CA PRO A 71 10.47 11.27 -9.09
C PRO A 71 10.81 12.21 -7.93
N ASP A 72 11.55 11.68 -6.96
CA ASP A 72 12.04 12.40 -5.78
C ASP A 72 10.97 13.02 -4.86
N ALA A 73 9.70 12.61 -4.99
CA ALA A 73 8.64 13.02 -4.09
C ALA A 73 8.78 12.30 -2.74
N GLU A 74 9.18 13.05 -1.71
CA GLU A 74 9.48 12.55 -0.36
C GLU A 74 8.93 13.51 0.71
N PRO A 75 8.89 13.13 2.00
CA PRO A 75 8.43 14.03 3.06
C PRO A 75 9.22 15.35 3.06
N GLY A 76 8.52 16.49 3.02
CA GLY A 76 9.13 17.82 2.86
C GLY A 76 9.36 18.27 1.42
N ARG A 77 9.20 17.37 0.44
CA ARG A 77 9.24 17.63 -1.01
C ARG A 77 8.10 16.89 -1.71
N GLU A 78 6.90 17.03 -1.17
CA GLU A 78 5.75 16.28 -1.66
C GLU A 78 5.29 16.75 -3.05
N SER A 79 4.77 15.83 -3.86
CA SER A 79 4.10 16.17 -5.11
C SER A 79 2.75 16.85 -4.82
N ILE A 80 2.40 17.89 -5.58
CA ILE A 80 1.13 18.62 -5.40
C ILE A 80 0.10 18.12 -6.42
N ARG A 81 -0.98 17.52 -5.93
CA ARG A 81 -2.08 16.96 -6.72
C ARG A 81 -3.34 17.81 -6.51
N ARG A 82 -3.85 18.40 -7.59
CA ARG A 82 -4.99 19.33 -7.52
C ARG A 82 -6.28 18.60 -7.87
N VAL A 83 -7.34 18.86 -7.11
CA VAL A 83 -8.65 18.29 -7.37
C VAL A 83 -9.70 19.39 -7.31
N GLU A 84 -10.36 19.63 -8.44
CA GLU A 84 -11.51 20.52 -8.55
C GLU A 84 -12.79 19.69 -8.50
N ILE A 85 -13.69 20.00 -7.57
CA ILE A 85 -14.91 19.21 -7.35
C ILE A 85 -16.11 20.05 -7.69
N VAL A 86 -16.78 19.75 -8.80
CA VAL A 86 -17.96 20.46 -9.31
C VAL A 86 -19.15 19.50 -9.31
N VAL A 87 -19.47 18.96 -8.13
CA VAL A 87 -20.54 17.97 -7.96
C VAL A 87 -21.53 18.51 -6.91
N PRO A 88 -22.73 18.93 -7.32
CA PRO A 88 -23.72 19.44 -6.38
C PRO A 88 -24.08 18.41 -5.30
N GLY A 89 -24.21 18.90 -4.05
CA GLY A 89 -24.61 18.11 -2.90
C GLY A 89 -23.43 17.51 -2.13
N LYS A 90 -23.71 16.43 -1.38
CA LYS A 90 -22.76 15.78 -0.48
C LYS A 90 -21.81 14.86 -1.25
N VAL A 91 -20.51 14.98 -0.99
CA VAL A 91 -19.45 14.17 -1.63
C VAL A 91 -18.44 13.70 -0.58
N ALA A 92 -18.06 12.44 -0.67
CA ALA A 92 -16.92 11.87 0.04
C ALA A 92 -15.84 11.48 -0.97
N LEU A 93 -14.57 11.68 -0.60
CA LEU A 93 -13.42 11.45 -1.48
C LEU A 93 -12.49 10.38 -0.92
N LEU A 94 -12.14 9.40 -1.74
CA LEU A 94 -10.98 8.53 -1.53
C LEU A 94 -9.87 9.01 -2.46
N LEU A 95 -8.80 9.57 -1.91
CA LEU A 95 -7.64 10.06 -2.66
C LEU A 95 -6.51 9.05 -2.50
N THR A 96 -5.88 8.63 -3.60
CA THR A 96 -4.79 7.66 -3.50
C THR A 96 -3.62 7.92 -4.45
N ALA A 97 -2.40 7.78 -3.95
CA ALA A 97 -1.16 8.02 -4.69
C ALA A 97 -0.03 7.09 -4.21
N PRO A 98 0.93 6.73 -5.08
CA PRO A 98 2.07 5.90 -4.69
C PRO A 98 3.16 6.67 -3.94
N ASP A 99 3.23 7.99 -4.11
CA ASP A 99 4.29 8.90 -3.66
C ASP A 99 3.84 9.90 -2.59
N ALA A 100 4.81 10.58 -1.96
CA ALA A 100 4.53 11.57 -0.94
C ALA A 100 3.76 12.75 -1.57
N THR A 101 2.55 13.03 -1.10
CA THR A 101 1.58 13.85 -1.83
C THR A 101 0.88 14.86 -0.94
N VAL A 102 0.73 16.09 -1.45
CA VAL A 102 -0.22 17.09 -0.98
C VAL A 102 -1.40 17.15 -1.94
N TRP A 103 -2.58 16.81 -1.42
CA TRP A 103 -3.85 16.95 -2.12
C TRP A 103 -4.42 18.34 -1.89
N LEU A 104 -4.48 19.15 -2.94
CA LEU A 104 -5.10 20.48 -2.91
C LEU A 104 -6.53 20.38 -3.45
N LEU A 105 -7.50 20.40 -2.55
CA LEU A 105 -8.91 20.23 -2.86
C LEU A 105 -9.63 21.57 -2.99
N ARG A 106 -10.44 21.70 -4.05
CA ARG A 106 -11.23 22.90 -4.35
C ARG A 106 -12.68 22.52 -4.67
N PRO A 107 -13.53 22.30 -3.65
CA PRO A 107 -14.95 22.05 -3.88
C PRO A 107 -15.69 23.33 -4.31
N SER A 108 -16.54 23.23 -5.34
CA SER A 108 -17.42 24.30 -5.83
C SER A 108 -18.42 24.73 -4.76
N PRO A 109 -18.96 25.96 -4.79
CA PRO A 109 -19.89 26.46 -3.78
C PRO A 109 -21.03 25.49 -3.40
N GLU A 110 -21.54 24.74 -4.39
CA GLU A 110 -22.65 23.79 -4.32
C GLU A 110 -22.24 22.39 -3.84
N THR A 111 -20.94 22.14 -3.69
CA THR A 111 -20.37 20.88 -3.21
C THR A 111 -20.12 20.95 -1.70
N GLU A 112 -20.64 19.98 -0.94
CA GLU A 112 -20.37 19.77 0.48
C GLU A 112 -19.48 18.51 0.65
N LEU A 113 -18.24 18.69 1.09
CA LEU A 113 -17.37 17.56 1.43
C LEU A 113 -17.73 17.01 2.81
N VAL A 114 -18.21 15.77 2.86
CA VAL A 114 -18.63 15.09 4.09
C VAL A 114 -17.57 14.12 4.63
N GLY A 115 -16.53 13.84 3.86
CA GLY A 115 -15.40 13.00 4.26
C GLY A 115 -14.30 12.96 3.20
N VAL A 116 -13.04 13.05 3.63
CA VAL A 116 -11.88 12.94 2.74
C VAL A 116 -10.89 11.97 3.35
N PHE A 117 -10.62 10.87 2.65
CA PHE A 117 -9.63 9.87 3.03
C PHE A 117 -8.50 9.87 2.01
N ALA A 118 -7.32 10.33 2.40
CA ALA A 118 -6.10 10.27 1.59
C ALA A 118 -5.23 9.09 2.02
N SER A 119 -4.80 8.27 1.06
CA SER A 119 -4.07 7.04 1.34
C SER A 119 -3.04 6.70 0.28
N GLY A 120 -1.83 6.33 0.70
CA GLY A 120 -0.74 6.06 -0.24
C GLY A 120 0.48 5.48 0.44
N ASP A 121 1.33 4.81 -0.33
CA ASP A 121 2.48 4.10 0.23
C ASP A 121 3.46 5.04 0.95
N ALA A 122 3.58 6.28 0.47
CA ALA A 122 4.31 7.37 1.09
C ALA A 122 3.38 8.42 1.75
N PRO A 123 3.91 9.35 2.58
CA PRO A 123 3.07 10.27 3.35
C PRO A 123 2.09 11.11 2.54
N GLN A 124 0.87 11.21 3.07
CA GLN A 124 -0.24 11.92 2.44
C GLN A 124 -0.62 13.14 3.28
N ARG A 125 -0.96 14.25 2.63
CA ARG A 125 -1.47 15.46 3.30
C ARG A 125 -2.64 16.04 2.53
N ILE A 126 -3.66 16.47 3.25
CA ILE A 126 -4.87 17.09 2.69
C ILE A 126 -4.81 18.59 2.97
N SER A 127 -5.08 19.40 1.95
CA SER A 127 -5.12 20.86 2.03
C SER A 127 -6.22 21.43 1.13
N GLY A 128 -6.68 22.64 1.43
CA GLY A 128 -7.76 23.30 0.69
C GLY A 128 -8.70 24.07 1.59
N GLN A 129 -9.81 24.53 1.02
CA GLN A 129 -10.85 25.30 1.72
C GLN A 129 -12.17 24.52 1.70
N ARG A 130 -13.01 24.75 2.72
CA ARG A 130 -14.34 24.12 2.85
C ARG A 130 -14.31 22.59 2.85
N LEU A 131 -13.32 22.00 3.52
CA LEU A 131 -13.10 20.56 3.53
C LEU A 131 -13.96 19.78 4.54
N GLY A 132 -14.67 20.48 5.42
CA GLY A 132 -15.38 19.86 6.54
C GLY A 132 -14.43 19.38 7.65
N ALA A 133 -14.98 18.65 8.63
CA ALA A 133 -14.24 18.18 9.81
C ALA A 133 -13.64 16.76 9.63
N HIS A 134 -14.11 16.00 8.65
CA HIS A 134 -13.80 14.58 8.51
C HIS A 134 -12.68 14.37 7.48
N LEU A 135 -11.45 14.65 7.91
CA LEU A 135 -10.24 14.47 7.10
C LEU A 135 -9.38 13.39 7.71
N LEU A 136 -8.97 12.42 6.91
CA LEU A 136 -8.11 11.33 7.35
C LEU A 136 -7.02 11.10 6.31
N ALA A 137 -5.76 11.19 6.73
CA ALA A 137 -4.61 10.91 5.88
C ALA A 137 -3.82 9.74 6.48
N ARG A 138 -3.66 8.65 5.72
CA ARG A 138 -2.94 7.44 6.12
C ARG A 138 -1.82 7.14 5.14
N SER A 139 -0.73 6.56 5.61
CA SER A 139 0.34 6.08 4.75
C SER A 139 1.06 4.89 5.35
N ARG A 140 1.45 3.94 4.49
CA ARG A 140 2.16 2.72 4.85
C ARG A 140 3.55 3.04 5.40
N ALA A 141 4.21 4.06 4.86
CA ALA A 141 5.46 4.58 5.39
C ALA A 141 5.37 4.97 6.87
N MET A 142 4.18 5.28 7.39
CA MET A 142 3.92 5.62 8.80
C MET A 142 3.36 4.44 9.60
N GLY A 143 3.43 3.21 9.06
CA GLY A 143 2.97 2.00 9.73
C GLY A 143 1.45 1.81 9.75
N ASP A 144 0.71 2.49 8.87
CA ASP A 144 -0.74 2.36 8.78
C ASP A 144 -1.16 1.42 7.63
N ASP A 145 -1.80 0.30 7.96
CA ASP A 145 -2.27 -0.70 6.99
C ASP A 145 -3.32 -0.14 6.01
N CYS A 146 -4.06 0.89 6.43
CA CYS A 146 -5.03 1.62 5.62
C CYS A 146 -4.38 2.64 4.69
N GLY A 147 -3.07 2.85 4.83
CA GLY A 147 -2.27 3.84 4.10
C GLY A 147 -1.60 3.26 2.86
N ARG A 148 -2.30 2.51 2.01
CA ARG A 148 -1.70 1.93 0.80
C ARG A 148 -2.19 2.60 -0.47
N TYR A 149 -1.39 2.53 -1.53
CA TYR A 149 -1.88 2.91 -2.85
C TYR A 149 -2.89 1.87 -3.35
N TRP A 150 -4.17 2.26 -3.46
CA TRP A 150 -5.27 1.35 -3.78
C TRP A 150 -5.37 1.01 -5.27
N MET A 151 -4.62 1.72 -6.11
CA MET A 151 -4.61 1.54 -7.56
C MET A 151 -3.36 0.78 -8.05
N ALA A 152 -2.54 0.24 -7.13
CA ALA A 152 -1.53 -0.74 -7.48
C ALA A 152 -2.22 -1.98 -8.12
N ALA A 153 -1.50 -2.68 -9.02
CA ALA A 153 -2.00 -3.83 -9.78
C ALA A 153 -2.97 -4.73 -8.95
N ASP A 154 -4.13 -5.06 -9.53
CA ASP A 154 -5.34 -5.63 -8.88
C ASP A 154 -6.23 -4.62 -8.10
N ALA A 155 -6.33 -3.40 -8.64
CA ALA A 155 -7.06 -2.27 -8.07
C ALA A 155 -8.56 -2.52 -7.81
N GLY A 156 -9.26 -3.32 -8.63
CA GLY A 156 -10.73 -3.39 -8.60
C GLY A 156 -11.32 -3.85 -7.26
N ALA A 157 -11.07 -5.10 -6.87
CA ALA A 157 -11.64 -5.68 -5.65
C ALA A 157 -11.13 -5.00 -4.37
N THR A 158 -9.87 -4.55 -4.37
CA THR A 158 -9.26 -3.92 -3.19
C THR A 158 -9.75 -2.48 -2.99
N LEU A 159 -10.00 -1.73 -4.07
CA LEU A 159 -10.57 -0.39 -4.03
C LEU A 159 -12.04 -0.39 -3.60
N GLU A 160 -12.82 -1.34 -4.11
CA GLU A 160 -14.23 -1.50 -3.73
C GLU A 160 -14.34 -1.82 -2.24
N GLN A 161 -13.53 -2.78 -1.76
CA GLN A 161 -13.46 -3.09 -0.33
C GLN A 161 -13.04 -1.87 0.50
N ALA A 162 -12.02 -1.11 0.07
CA ALA A 162 -11.62 0.12 0.76
C ALA A 162 -12.78 1.13 0.84
N SER A 163 -13.52 1.31 -0.26
CA SER A 163 -14.66 2.22 -0.32
C SER A 163 -15.75 1.79 0.68
N LEU A 164 -16.12 0.51 0.67
CA LEU A 164 -17.12 -0.05 1.58
C LEU A 164 -16.69 0.05 3.05
N GLN A 165 -15.43 -0.22 3.36
CA GLN A 165 -14.96 -0.25 4.75
C GLN A 165 -14.76 1.15 5.35
N VAL A 166 -14.28 2.10 4.54
CA VAL A 166 -14.01 3.48 4.98
C VAL A 166 -15.29 4.32 5.00
N PHE A 167 -16.15 4.18 3.98
CA PHE A 167 -17.32 5.03 3.77
C PHE A 167 -18.66 4.33 3.96
N GLY A 168 -18.66 3.01 4.16
CA GLY A 168 -19.88 2.21 4.22
C GLY A 168 -20.58 2.05 2.87
N ARG A 169 -19.93 2.42 1.76
CA ARG A 169 -20.53 2.51 0.43
C ARG A 169 -19.52 2.27 -0.68
N GLU A 170 -19.99 1.70 -1.79
CA GLU A 170 -19.25 1.63 -3.04
C GLU A 170 -18.97 3.03 -3.60
N HIS A 171 -17.86 3.16 -4.32
CA HIS A 171 -17.56 4.36 -5.07
C HIS A 171 -18.42 4.43 -6.33
N SER A 172 -18.83 5.65 -6.67
CA SER A 172 -19.67 5.91 -7.84
C SER A 172 -18.87 6.24 -9.10
N ALA A 173 -17.59 6.61 -8.95
CA ALA A 173 -16.70 6.94 -10.04
C ALA A 173 -15.24 6.94 -9.57
N VAL A 174 -14.33 6.72 -10.52
CA VAL A 174 -12.88 6.86 -10.36
C VAL A 174 -12.40 7.92 -11.35
N TYR A 175 -11.66 8.92 -10.86
CA TYR A 175 -11.03 9.95 -11.67
C TYR A 175 -9.51 9.79 -11.60
N ARG A 176 -8.83 9.88 -12.73
CA ARG A 176 -7.36 9.89 -12.78
C ARG A 176 -6.85 11.31 -12.95
N LEU A 177 -5.74 11.61 -12.30
CA LEU A 177 -5.04 12.86 -12.52
C LEU A 177 -4.42 12.90 -13.91
N HIS A 178 -4.58 14.05 -14.57
CA HIS A 178 -3.93 14.39 -15.82
C HIS A 178 -3.15 15.68 -15.62
N GLY A 179 -1.83 15.65 -15.84
CA GLY A 179 -0.98 16.84 -15.63
C GLY A 179 -1.03 17.40 -14.21
N GLY A 180 -1.24 16.56 -13.19
CA GLY A 180 -1.34 17.00 -11.78
C GLY A 180 -2.72 17.53 -11.36
N LEU A 181 -3.74 17.44 -12.22
CA LEU A 181 -5.10 17.92 -11.98
C LEU A 181 -6.15 16.84 -12.24
N ALA A 182 -7.15 16.75 -11.37
CA ALA A 182 -8.41 16.07 -11.64
C ALA A 182 -9.57 17.06 -11.53
N VAL A 183 -10.51 17.01 -12.49
CA VAL A 183 -11.74 17.81 -12.47
C VAL A 183 -12.93 16.85 -12.38
N ILE A 184 -13.62 16.88 -11.25
CA ILE A 184 -14.73 15.99 -10.94
C ILE A 184 -16.05 16.69 -11.28
N GLY A 185 -16.97 16.01 -11.97
CA GLY A 185 -18.29 16.54 -12.27
C GLY A 185 -18.39 17.32 -13.58
N LYS A 186 -17.30 17.47 -14.33
CA LYS A 186 -17.34 17.81 -15.75
C LYS A 186 -17.27 16.53 -16.57
N ALA A 187 -18.11 16.44 -17.61
CA ALA A 187 -18.05 15.36 -18.57
C ALA A 187 -16.80 15.53 -19.44
N GLU A 188 -15.68 14.95 -19.03
CA GLU A 188 -14.62 14.59 -19.96
C GLU A 188 -13.98 13.28 -19.49
N GLU A 189 -14.10 12.29 -20.39
CA GLU A 189 -13.81 10.86 -20.33
C GLU A 189 -14.69 9.93 -19.47
N PRO A 190 -15.16 8.81 -20.06
CA PRO A 190 -15.93 7.81 -19.34
C PRO A 190 -15.05 7.13 -18.27
N PRO A 191 -15.61 6.81 -17.09
CA PRO A 191 -14.89 6.07 -16.07
C PRO A 191 -14.47 4.71 -16.63
N VAL A 192 -13.20 4.34 -16.46
CA VAL A 192 -12.73 2.97 -16.68
C VAL A 192 -13.39 2.12 -15.62
N ARG A 193 -14.29 1.21 -16.04
CA ARG A 193 -14.89 0.19 -15.16
C ARG A 193 -13.88 -0.91 -14.86
#